data_AF-A0A2S9B5A6-F1
#
_entry.id   AF-A0A2S9B5A6-F1
#
_cell.length_a   1.000
_cell.length_b   1.000
_cell.length_c   1.000
_cell.angle_alpha   90.00
_cell.angle_beta   90.00
_cell.angle_gamma   90.00
#
_symmetry.space_group_name_H-M   'P 1'
#
loop_
_entity.id
_entity.type
_entity.pdbx_description
1 polymer ?
#
loop_
_entity_poly.entity_id
_entity_poly.type
_entity_poly.pdbx_seq_one_letter_code
_entity_poly.pdbx_strand_id
1 'polypeptide(L)'
;MDADQASKASRGTMKGMVQSYRGGDDQLVDEFRFESTLVHRFDDQGIGLIVSGDIDKPRNAQIYVAFKNDRQPSGKFSFPNAEIKHLVFIDGEFYPTYGARAGEVVFQNKDGPDVPTGLSVNGKLTFTTESIGNKYFKVEVIFAVEGLTKGKRPRQHGH
;
A
#
# COMPACT_ATOMS: atom_id res chain seq x y z
N MET A 1 -23.25 1.78 -14.85
CA MET A 1 -22.54 1.36 -13.61
C MET A 1 -21.25 2.14 -13.62
N ASP A 2 -21.24 3.24 -12.88
CA ASP A 2 -20.25 4.29 -13.07
C ASP A 2 -18.96 3.97 -12.32
N ALA A 3 -17.89 3.77 -13.09
CA ALA A 3 -16.50 3.72 -12.60
C ALA A 3 -16.07 5.01 -11.88
N ASP A 4 -16.94 6.03 -11.87
CA ASP A 4 -16.72 7.38 -11.39
C ASP A 4 -17.05 7.58 -9.89
N GLN A 5 -17.56 6.56 -9.21
CA GLN A 5 -17.77 6.62 -7.74
C GLN A 5 -16.57 6.11 -6.93
N ALA A 6 -15.69 5.29 -7.52
CA ALA A 6 -14.45 4.84 -6.87
C ALA A 6 -13.34 5.92 -6.94
N SER A 7 -13.43 6.86 -7.89
CA SER A 7 -12.45 7.91 -8.17
C SER A 7 -12.59 9.17 -7.31
N LYS A 8 -13.61 9.28 -6.46
CA LYS A 8 -13.70 10.31 -5.40
C LYS A 8 -12.76 9.96 -4.24
N ALA A 9 -11.58 9.47 -4.60
CA ALA A 9 -10.76 8.50 -3.91
C ALA A 9 -10.01 9.11 -2.72
N SER A 10 -9.77 8.28 -1.71
CA SER A 10 -8.81 8.47 -0.62
C SER A 10 -7.66 9.43 -0.97
N ARG A 11 -7.43 10.41 -0.10
CA ARG A 11 -6.27 11.30 -0.19
C ARG A 11 -5.16 10.70 0.68
N GLY A 12 -4.00 10.47 0.09
CA GLY A 12 -2.86 10.03 0.86
C GLY A 12 -1.55 10.50 0.27
N THR A 13 -0.50 10.28 1.04
CA THR A 13 0.87 10.58 0.66
C THR A 13 1.72 9.36 0.95
N MET A 14 2.69 9.11 0.09
CA MET A 14 3.71 8.08 0.29
C MET A 14 5.05 8.66 -0.12
N LYS A 15 6.07 8.43 0.69
CA LYS A 15 7.43 8.77 0.33
C LYS A 15 8.38 7.72 0.80
N GLY A 16 9.47 7.56 0.07
CA GLY A 16 10.43 6.53 0.42
C GLY A 16 11.55 6.41 -0.58
N MET A 17 12.20 5.25 -0.49
CA MET A 17 13.36 4.89 -1.27
C MET A 17 13.22 3.45 -1.75
N VAL A 18 13.61 3.23 -3.00
CA VAL A 18 13.70 1.92 -3.62
C VAL A 18 15.12 1.74 -4.11
N GLN A 19 15.71 0.59 -3.77
CA GLN A 19 17.04 0.19 -4.20
C GLN A 19 16.94 -1.11 -4.99
N SER A 20 17.43 -1.10 -6.22
CA SER A 20 17.48 -2.26 -7.11
C SER A 20 18.82 -2.94 -7.00
N TYR A 21 18.82 -4.25 -6.81
CA TYR A 21 20.01 -5.07 -6.70
C TYR A 21 20.05 -6.13 -7.79
N ARG A 22 21.27 -6.45 -8.24
CA ARG A 22 21.54 -7.63 -9.07
C ARG A 22 21.55 -8.86 -8.16
N GLY A 23 20.86 -9.91 -8.60
CA GLY A 23 20.92 -11.21 -7.97
C GLY A 23 22.28 -11.88 -8.13
N GLY A 24 22.64 -12.72 -7.16
CA GLY A 24 23.88 -13.50 -7.16
C GLY A 24 25.06 -12.81 -6.47
N ASP A 25 25.28 -11.52 -6.72
CA ASP A 25 26.40 -10.74 -6.12
C ASP A 25 25.94 -9.62 -5.18
N ASP A 26 24.63 -9.42 -5.02
CA ASP A 26 24.03 -8.35 -4.21
C ASP A 26 24.56 -6.95 -4.57
N GLN A 27 24.97 -6.75 -5.83
CA GLN A 27 25.43 -5.44 -6.31
C GLN A 27 24.25 -4.46 -6.41
N LEU A 28 24.36 -3.28 -5.79
CA LEU A 28 23.42 -2.18 -6.01
C LEU A 28 23.54 -1.69 -7.47
N VAL A 29 22.43 -1.71 -8.21
CA VAL A 29 22.36 -1.32 -9.62
C VAL A 29 21.79 0.08 -9.78
N ASP A 30 20.76 0.40 -9.00
CA ASP A 30 20.02 1.66 -9.11
C ASP A 30 19.38 1.98 -7.75
N GLU A 31 19.19 3.27 -7.48
CA GLU A 31 18.42 3.73 -6.34
C GLU A 31 17.63 4.99 -6.69
N PHE A 32 16.42 5.09 -6.16
CA PHE A 32 15.63 6.31 -6.31
C PHE A 32 14.81 6.60 -5.07
N ARG A 33 14.64 7.89 -4.83
CA ARG A 33 13.71 8.44 -3.84
C ARG A 33 12.47 8.94 -4.56
N PHE A 34 11.33 8.84 -3.91
CA PHE A 34 10.07 9.30 -4.49
C PHE A 34 9.17 9.92 -3.43
N GLU A 35 8.26 10.75 -3.91
CA GLU A 35 7.10 11.23 -3.18
C GLU A 35 5.89 11.09 -4.10
N SER A 36 4.79 10.62 -3.53
CA SER A 36 3.52 10.40 -4.23
C SER A 36 2.38 10.95 -3.40
N THR A 37 1.38 11.48 -4.10
CA THR A 37 0.07 11.87 -3.55
C THR A 37 -1.05 10.93 -4.02
N LEU A 38 -0.70 9.92 -4.81
CA LEU A 38 -1.61 8.91 -5.35
C LEU A 38 -1.55 7.68 -4.46
N VAL A 39 -2.11 7.83 -3.25
CA VAL A 39 -2.16 6.73 -2.28
C VAL A 39 -3.60 6.40 -1.96
N HIS A 40 -3.93 5.14 -2.14
CA HIS A 40 -5.28 4.64 -2.03
C HIS A 40 -5.46 3.69 -0.87
N ARG A 41 -6.64 3.78 -0.24
CA ARG A 41 -7.10 2.86 0.79
C ARG A 41 -8.44 2.26 0.36
N PHE A 42 -8.53 0.94 0.35
CA PHE A 42 -9.75 0.22 0.04
C PHE A 42 -10.12 -0.70 1.21
N ASP A 43 -11.34 -0.54 1.71
CA ASP A 43 -11.97 -1.47 2.66
C ASP A 43 -13.07 -2.19 1.89
N ASP A 44 -12.92 -3.49 1.65
CA ASP A 44 -13.98 -4.30 1.07
C ASP A 44 -14.24 -5.54 1.94
N GLN A 45 -15.51 -5.73 2.29
CA GLN A 45 -15.97 -6.83 3.12
C GLN A 45 -15.74 -8.15 2.39
N GLY A 46 -14.64 -8.82 2.72
CA GLY A 46 -14.25 -10.11 2.13
C GLY A 46 -12.95 -10.07 1.32
N ILE A 47 -12.49 -8.90 0.89
CA ILE A 47 -11.17 -8.74 0.23
C ILE A 47 -10.10 -8.31 1.24
N GLY A 48 -10.50 -7.58 2.28
CA GLY A 48 -9.64 -7.08 3.34
C GLY A 48 -9.27 -5.61 3.16
N LEU A 49 -8.26 -5.15 3.91
CA LEU A 49 -7.76 -3.78 3.87
C LEU A 49 -6.58 -3.68 2.92
N ILE A 50 -6.68 -2.81 1.93
CA ILE A 50 -5.64 -2.57 0.93
C ILE A 50 -5.13 -1.14 1.05
N VAL A 51 -3.81 -0.98 1.01
CA VAL A 51 -3.15 0.30 0.76
C VAL A 51 -2.23 0.19 -0.45
N SER A 52 -2.44 1.04 -1.45
CA SER A 52 -1.56 1.14 -2.62
C SER A 52 -1.03 2.56 -2.79
N GLY A 53 0.18 2.70 -3.32
CA GLY A 53 0.76 3.99 -3.69
C GLY A 53 1.39 3.92 -5.07
N ASP A 54 0.94 4.78 -5.97
CA ASP A 54 1.48 4.89 -7.33
C ASP A 54 2.68 5.85 -7.32
N ILE A 55 3.73 5.50 -8.02
CA ILE A 55 4.96 6.29 -8.15
C ILE A 55 5.01 6.75 -9.60
N ASP A 56 4.65 8.00 -9.88
CA ASP A 56 4.74 8.54 -11.25
C ASP A 56 6.15 9.04 -11.59
N LYS A 57 6.90 9.47 -10.56
CA LYS A 57 8.25 10.00 -10.66
C LYS A 57 9.13 9.50 -9.51
N PRO A 58 10.43 9.23 -9.75
CA PRO A 58 11.13 9.33 -11.04
C PRO A 58 10.91 8.13 -11.96
N ARG A 59 10.20 7.10 -11.51
CA ARG A 59 9.97 5.84 -12.21
C ARG A 59 8.51 5.49 -12.06
N ASN A 60 7.82 5.15 -13.15
CA ASN A 60 6.50 4.55 -13.09
C ASN A 60 6.61 3.24 -12.30
N ALA A 61 5.98 3.14 -11.15
CA ALA A 61 6.00 1.97 -10.28
C ALA A 61 4.83 2.02 -9.30
N GLN A 62 4.58 0.92 -8.58
CA GLN A 62 3.54 0.87 -7.56
C GLN A 62 4.01 0.08 -6.35
N ILE A 63 3.60 0.51 -5.16
CA ILE A 63 3.79 -0.23 -3.90
C ILE A 63 2.43 -0.60 -3.33
N TYR A 64 2.29 -1.81 -2.83
CA TYR A 64 1.00 -2.35 -2.41
C TYR A 64 1.16 -3.25 -1.19
N VAL A 65 0.32 -3.02 -0.17
CA VAL A 65 0.12 -3.92 0.97
C VAL A 65 -1.36 -4.24 1.13
N ALA A 66 -1.67 -5.53 1.34
CA ALA A 66 -3.02 -6.00 1.61
C ALA A 66 -3.05 -6.89 2.85
N PHE A 67 -3.97 -6.57 3.75
CA PHE A 67 -4.31 -7.40 4.91
C PHE A 67 -5.54 -8.24 4.61
N LYS A 68 -5.67 -9.39 5.28
CA LYS A 68 -6.85 -10.25 5.15
C LYS A 68 -8.10 -9.64 5.78
N ASN A 69 -7.93 -8.85 6.84
CA ASN A 69 -9.02 -8.21 7.57
C ASN A 69 -9.24 -6.78 7.04
N ASP A 70 -10.49 -6.41 6.78
CA ASP A 70 -10.91 -5.06 6.35
C ASP A 70 -10.77 -4.02 7.48
N ARG A 71 -10.67 -4.50 8.72
CA ARG A 71 -10.43 -3.70 9.93
C ARG A 71 -9.15 -4.10 10.63
N GLN A 72 -8.05 -4.20 9.88
CA GLN A 72 -6.75 -4.53 10.45
C GLN A 72 -6.41 -3.60 11.63
N PRO A 73 -6.17 -4.13 12.85
CA PRO A 73 -5.77 -3.29 13.98
C PRO A 73 -4.38 -2.69 13.77
N SER A 74 -4.10 -1.61 14.48
CA SER A 74 -2.75 -1.06 14.59
C SER A 74 -1.78 -2.12 15.13
N GLY A 75 -0.56 -2.14 14.61
CA GLY A 75 0.44 -3.12 15.03
C GLY A 75 1.72 -3.07 14.22
N LYS A 76 2.62 -4.00 14.55
CA LYS A 76 3.83 -4.30 13.78
C LYS A 76 3.75 -5.74 13.31
N PHE A 77 3.99 -5.96 12.03
CA PHE A 77 3.83 -7.26 11.38
C PHE A 77 5.11 -7.59 10.62
N SER A 78 5.85 -8.60 11.07
CA SER A 78 6.97 -9.15 10.30
C SER A 78 6.43 -10.03 9.17
N PHE A 79 6.98 -9.87 7.96
CA PHE A 79 6.61 -10.65 6.78
C PHE A 79 7.60 -11.80 6.55
N PRO A 80 7.15 -13.03 6.22
CA PRO A 80 5.76 -13.44 6.01
C PRO A 80 4.91 -13.40 7.30
N ASN A 81 3.66 -12.97 7.17
CA ASN A 81 2.72 -12.84 8.28
C ASN A 81 1.37 -13.49 7.93
N ALA A 82 0.70 -14.14 8.90
CA ALA A 82 -0.60 -14.73 8.67
C ALA A 82 -1.70 -13.68 8.33
N GLU A 83 -1.55 -12.44 8.79
CA GLU A 83 -2.51 -11.34 8.57
C GLU A 83 -2.30 -10.62 7.23
N ILE A 84 -1.08 -10.67 6.67
CA ILE A 84 -0.73 -9.98 5.43
C ILE A 84 -0.96 -10.94 4.26
N LYS A 85 -1.86 -10.57 3.36
CA LYS A 85 -2.15 -11.33 2.13
C LYS A 85 -1.10 -11.07 1.05
N HIS A 86 -0.70 -9.81 0.90
CA HIS A 86 0.26 -9.37 -0.11
C HIS A 86 1.09 -8.20 0.42
N LEU A 87 2.36 -8.18 0.05
CA LEU A 87 3.26 -7.05 0.16
C LEU A 87 4.13 -7.07 -1.10
N VAL A 88 3.97 -6.10 -2.00
CA VAL A 88 4.59 -6.17 -3.32
C VAL A 88 5.12 -4.81 -3.77
N PHE A 89 6.12 -4.86 -4.63
CA PHE A 89 6.58 -3.75 -5.46
C PHE A 89 6.35 -4.12 -6.93
N ILE A 90 5.69 -3.25 -7.69
CA ILE A 90 5.47 -3.42 -9.13
C ILE A 90 6.37 -2.41 -9.83
N ASP A 91 7.32 -2.92 -10.60
CA ASP A 91 8.24 -2.10 -11.37
C ASP A 91 7.58 -1.72 -12.69
N GLY A 92 7.40 -0.45 -13.04
CA GLY A 92 6.71 -0.06 -14.28
C GLY A 92 7.49 -0.35 -15.57
N GLU A 93 8.71 -0.88 -15.46
CA GLU A 93 9.42 -1.48 -16.60
C GLU A 93 8.80 -2.86 -16.91
N PHE A 94 7.79 -2.88 -17.80
CA PHE A 94 6.97 -4.06 -18.16
C PHE A 94 6.01 -4.58 -17.07
N TYR A 95 5.87 -3.85 -15.95
CA TYR A 95 5.00 -4.21 -14.83
C TYR A 95 5.23 -5.57 -14.16
N PRO A 96 6.47 -6.12 -14.03
CA PRO A 96 6.70 -7.28 -13.18
C PRO A 96 6.37 -6.98 -11.72
N THR A 97 5.60 -7.88 -11.12
CA THR A 97 5.22 -7.84 -9.70
C THR A 97 6.23 -8.61 -8.86
N TYR A 98 6.95 -7.91 -8.00
CA TYR A 98 7.93 -8.47 -7.08
C TYR A 98 7.31 -8.61 -5.69
N GLY A 99 6.97 -9.84 -5.30
CA GLY A 99 6.47 -10.15 -3.96
C GLY A 99 7.55 -9.96 -2.89
N ALA A 100 7.18 -9.50 -1.70
CA ALA A 100 8.09 -9.48 -0.57
C ALA A 100 8.47 -10.90 -0.15
N ARG A 101 9.74 -11.14 0.15
CA ARG A 101 10.21 -12.38 0.81
C ARG A 101 10.45 -12.19 2.31
N ALA A 102 10.75 -10.96 2.72
CA ALA A 102 11.00 -10.58 4.09
C ALA A 102 10.73 -9.08 4.28
N GLY A 103 10.30 -8.69 5.48
CA GLY A 103 10.10 -7.28 5.80
C GLY A 103 9.33 -7.02 7.08
N GLU A 104 9.00 -5.76 7.31
CA GLU A 104 8.16 -5.28 8.40
C GLU A 104 7.11 -4.29 7.87
N VAL A 105 5.89 -4.43 8.37
CA VAL A 105 4.80 -3.46 8.20
C VAL A 105 4.46 -2.89 9.57
N VAL A 106 4.70 -1.60 9.76
CA VAL A 106 4.18 -0.84 10.91
C VAL A 106 2.90 -0.16 10.46
N PHE A 107 1.80 -0.49 11.11
CA PHE A 107 0.47 -0.03 10.73
C PHE A 107 -0.18 0.71 11.90
N GLN A 108 -0.67 1.92 11.65
CA GLN A 108 -1.44 2.71 12.59
C GLN A 108 -2.78 3.01 11.96
N ASN A 109 -3.74 2.13 12.21
CA ASN A 109 -5.12 2.31 11.81
C ASN A 109 -5.86 3.11 12.87
N LYS A 110 -6.44 4.24 12.46
CA LYS A 110 -7.31 5.07 13.29
C LYS A 110 -8.70 5.05 12.67
N ASP A 111 -9.62 4.39 13.37
CA ASP A 111 -11.05 4.33 13.09
C ASP A 111 -11.78 4.92 14.29
N GLY A 112 -12.74 5.81 14.06
CA GLY A 112 -13.57 6.36 15.13
C GLY A 112 -14.12 7.77 14.88
N PRO A 113 -15.09 8.21 15.71
CA PRO A 113 -15.76 9.50 15.58
C PRO A 113 -14.83 10.70 15.77
N ASP A 114 -13.67 10.50 16.40
CA ASP A 114 -12.68 11.55 16.68
C ASP A 114 -11.68 11.77 15.52
N VAL A 115 -11.78 11.00 14.43
CA VAL A 115 -10.98 11.19 13.21
C VAL A 115 -11.82 12.05 12.23
N PRO A 116 -11.31 13.19 11.72
CA PRO A 116 -12.09 14.11 10.87
C PRO A 116 -12.72 13.44 9.64
N THR A 117 -12.04 12.44 9.08
CA THR A 117 -12.50 11.64 7.94
C THR A 117 -13.10 10.29 8.35
N GLY A 118 -13.17 10.01 9.65
CA GLY A 118 -13.64 8.77 10.28
C GLY A 118 -12.70 7.57 10.14
N LEU A 119 -11.83 7.57 9.13
CA LEU A 119 -10.88 6.49 8.85
C LEU A 119 -9.55 7.08 8.35
N SER A 120 -8.45 6.74 9.02
CA SER A 120 -7.10 7.10 8.55
C SER A 120 -6.11 6.01 8.88
N VAL A 121 -5.11 5.86 8.02
CA VAL A 121 -4.01 4.93 8.21
C VAL A 121 -2.72 5.69 8.05
N ASN A 122 -1.80 5.50 9.00
CA ASN A 122 -0.39 5.82 8.81
C ASN A 122 0.40 4.52 8.86
N GLY A 123 1.50 4.45 8.12
CA GLY A 123 2.33 3.27 8.20
C GLY A 123 3.73 3.45 7.66
N LYS A 124 4.54 2.45 7.94
CA LYS A 124 5.88 2.26 7.41
C LYS A 124 5.97 0.85 6.84
N LEU A 125 6.48 0.71 5.62
CA LEU A 125 6.84 -0.58 5.05
C LEU A 125 8.36 -0.61 4.89
N THR A 126 8.98 -1.71 5.26
CA THR A 126 10.40 -1.97 4.97
C THR A 126 10.52 -3.42 4.53
N PHE A 127 10.83 -3.69 3.28
CA PHE A 127 10.84 -5.05 2.77
C PHE A 127 11.86 -5.29 1.67
N THR A 128 12.22 -6.55 1.51
CA THR A 128 13.02 -7.05 0.40
C THR A 128 12.15 -7.97 -0.45
N THR A 129 12.22 -7.84 -1.77
CA THR A 129 11.44 -8.66 -2.68
C THR A 129 12.11 -10.00 -2.99
N GLU A 130 11.34 -10.93 -3.54
CA GLU A 130 11.83 -12.04 -4.34
C GLU A 130 12.63 -11.54 -5.53
N SER A 131 13.45 -12.43 -6.10
CA SER A 131 14.21 -12.13 -7.30
C SER A 131 13.51 -12.64 -8.56
N ILE A 132 13.41 -11.77 -9.57
CA ILE A 132 12.91 -12.10 -10.90
C ILE A 132 13.98 -11.66 -11.91
N GLY A 133 14.37 -12.53 -12.83
CA GLY A 133 15.32 -12.18 -13.89
C GLY A 133 16.67 -11.64 -13.38
N ASN A 134 17.16 -12.16 -12.25
CA ASN A 134 18.38 -11.70 -11.59
C ASN A 134 18.32 -10.26 -11.03
N LYS A 135 17.13 -9.76 -10.71
CA LYS A 135 16.89 -8.47 -10.07
C LYS A 135 16.04 -8.65 -8.83
N TYR A 136 16.28 -7.88 -7.78
CA TYR A 136 15.39 -7.77 -6.61
C TYR A 136 15.46 -6.37 -6.03
N PHE A 137 14.52 -6.02 -5.14
CA PHE A 137 14.45 -4.69 -4.55
C PHE A 137 14.49 -4.71 -3.04
N LYS A 138 15.08 -3.65 -2.46
CA LYS A 138 14.84 -3.24 -1.08
C LYS A 138 14.02 -1.96 -1.10
N VAL A 139 12.93 -1.94 -0.34
CA VAL A 139 11.94 -0.88 -0.33
C VAL A 139 11.75 -0.39 1.09
N GLU A 140 11.88 0.92 1.29
CA GLU A 140 11.53 1.59 2.55
C GLU A 140 10.59 2.76 2.25
N VAL A 141 9.40 2.73 2.83
CA VAL A 141 8.40 3.79 2.62
C VAL A 141 7.66 4.12 3.89
N ILE A 142 7.22 5.37 3.98
CA ILE A 142 6.18 5.81 4.90
C ILE A 142 4.99 6.30 4.11
N PHE A 143 3.80 6.07 4.63
CA PHE A 143 2.57 6.49 4.00
C PHE A 143 1.56 6.97 5.02
N ALA A 144 0.68 7.86 4.58
CA ALA A 144 -0.47 8.35 5.30
C ALA A 144 -1.63 8.40 4.32
N VAL A 145 -2.77 7.81 4.65
CA VAL A 145 -3.96 7.79 3.79
C VAL A 145 -5.21 7.97 4.61
N GLU A 146 -6.03 8.93 4.19
CA GLU A 146 -7.36 9.14 4.73
C GLU A 146 -8.35 8.34 3.89
N GLY A 147 -9.11 7.46 4.55
CA GLY A 147 -10.31 6.88 3.95
C GLY A 147 -11.43 7.91 3.99
N LEU A 148 -12.32 7.88 2.99
CA LEU A 148 -13.60 8.57 3.14
C LEU A 148 -14.48 7.77 4.10
N THR A 149 -15.09 8.45 5.06
CA THR A 149 -16.16 7.90 5.91
C THR A 149 -17.14 7.14 5.04
N LYS A 150 -17.69 6.03 5.56
CA LYS A 150 -18.94 5.43 5.05
C LYS A 150 -19.90 6.57 4.73
N GLY A 151 -20.09 6.86 3.44
CA GLY A 151 -21.26 7.59 3.00
C GLY A 151 -22.44 6.86 3.61
N LYS A 152 -23.24 7.58 4.40
CA LYS A 152 -24.55 7.10 4.84
C LYS A 152 -25.17 6.42 3.62
N ARG A 153 -25.45 5.11 3.69
CA ARG A 153 -26.45 4.54 2.77
C ARG A 153 -27.63 5.50 2.86
N PRO A 154 -28.14 6.09 1.77
CA PRO A 154 -29.37 6.84 1.85
C PRO A 154 -30.35 5.89 2.53
N ARG A 155 -30.88 6.30 3.70
CA ARG A 155 -32.03 5.62 4.26
C ARG A 155 -33.04 5.64 3.12
N GLN A 156 -33.33 4.49 2.54
CA GLN A 156 -34.58 4.34 1.81
C GLN A 156 -35.65 4.62 2.87
N HIS A 157 -36.10 5.87 2.91
CA HIS A 157 -37.34 6.21 3.54
C HIS A 157 -38.37 5.38 2.79
N GLY A 158 -38.95 4.41 3.50
CA GLY A 158 -40.19 3.83 3.07
C GLY A 158 -41.20 4.96 2.89
N HIS A 159 -41.94 4.88 1.79
CA HIS A 159 -43.38 5.01 1.74
C HIS A 159 -43.88 4.30 0.50
#